data_AF-A0A521HPL5-F1
#
_entry.id   AF-A0A521HPL5-F1
#
_cell.length_a   1.000
_cell.length_b   1.000
_cell.length_c   1.000
_cell.angle_alpha   90.00
_cell.angle_beta   90.00
_cell.angle_gamma   90.00
#
_symmetry.space_group_name_H-M   'P 1'
#
loop_
_entity.id
_entity.type
_entity.pdbx_description
1 polymer ?
#
loop_
_entity_poly.entity_id
_entity_poly.type
_entity_poly.pdbx_seq_one_letter_code
_entity_poly.pdbx_strand_id
1 'polypeptide(L)'
;MKRLLLALLIIFTLLVLLFLPQLPDRLAVHMAKTGTVVDSKTGRPMPNVIVISAGWASHGPLLVGPGGYAHLYQFVTTTDAQGRYEIPSTWSTFGLALPGSEPRSGWIATAFKPGYAVVGDEKSWKVFHSDGTTMFKPRSVFDTPGASSRGIYLEVEPIKLYRPTMTLKEAAVYYGAIKGAARLGLLPTDTNKIAIRQQGYELLAPWVCALDVNTELDYSTMAFIEGFAENVLDASALLKDLEPEQSRLEPYENPKFRAGNVCKVVTNGRGVP
;
A
#
# COMPACT_ATOMS: atom_id res chain seq x y z
N MET A 1 51.35 -21.94 25.24
CA MET A 1 51.22 -21.13 24.01
C MET A 1 49.95 -21.42 23.19
N LYS A 2 49.70 -22.64 22.70
CA LYS A 2 48.55 -22.93 21.81
C LYS A 2 47.17 -22.51 22.35
N ARG A 3 46.90 -22.72 23.65
CA ARG A 3 45.63 -22.31 24.30
C ARG A 3 45.46 -20.79 24.43
N LEU A 4 46.56 -20.07 24.67
CA LEU A 4 46.57 -18.60 24.74
C LEU A 4 46.33 -17.98 23.36
N LEU A 5 46.96 -18.54 22.32
CA LEU A 5 46.75 -18.14 20.92
C LEU A 5 45.31 -18.38 20.47
N LEU A 6 44.70 -19.50 20.85
CA LEU A 6 43.31 -19.79 20.53
C LEU A 6 42.35 -18.79 21.22
N ALA A 7 42.59 -18.48 22.50
CA ALA A 7 41.77 -17.50 23.23
C ALA A 7 41.89 -16.09 22.63
N LEU A 8 43.11 -15.67 22.27
CA LEU A 8 43.34 -14.40 21.59
C LEU A 8 42.66 -14.35 20.21
N LEU A 9 42.69 -15.45 19.45
CA LEU A 9 41.99 -15.55 18.17
C LEU A 9 40.48 -15.39 18.35
N ILE A 10 39.88 -16.08 19.34
CA ILE A 10 38.44 -15.99 19.64
C ILE A 10 38.07 -14.56 20.05
N ILE A 11 38.83 -13.94 20.96
CA ILE A 11 38.58 -12.56 21.40
C ILE A 11 38.72 -11.58 20.25
N PHE A 12 39.76 -11.72 19.43
CA PHE A 12 39.97 -10.87 18.26
C PHE A 12 38.84 -11.05 17.23
N THR A 13 38.37 -12.27 17.02
CA THR A 13 37.25 -12.56 16.10
C THR A 13 35.95 -11.96 16.62
N LEU A 14 35.67 -12.07 17.92
CA LEU A 14 34.52 -11.44 18.57
C LEU A 14 34.59 -9.90 18.51
N LEU A 15 35.79 -9.32 18.72
CA LEU A 15 36.02 -7.88 18.55
C LEU A 15 35.78 -7.44 17.11
N VAL A 16 36.36 -8.14 16.12
CA VAL A 16 36.13 -7.84 14.70
C VAL A 16 34.65 -7.98 14.33
N LEU A 17 33.92 -8.96 14.89
CA LEU A 17 32.47 -9.11 14.70
C LEU A 17 31.65 -7.99 15.37
N LEU A 18 32.10 -7.46 16.52
CA LEU A 18 31.48 -6.33 17.22
C LEU A 18 31.69 -5.00 16.49
N PHE A 19 32.81 -4.84 15.78
CA PHE A 19 33.19 -3.62 15.06
C PHE A 19 33.07 -3.74 13.54
N LEU A 20 32.65 -4.90 13.02
CA LEU A 20 32.27 -5.04 11.62
C LEU A 20 31.13 -4.03 11.41
N PRO A 21 31.31 -3.00 10.56
CA PRO A 21 30.18 -2.15 10.21
C PRO A 21 29.10 -3.11 9.75
N GLN A 22 27.92 -3.05 10.37
CA GLN A 22 26.76 -3.82 9.93
C GLN A 22 26.71 -3.63 8.42
N LEU A 23 27.12 -4.65 7.65
CA LEU A 23 27.14 -4.52 6.20
C LEU A 23 25.70 -4.19 5.85
N PRO A 24 25.42 -3.01 5.27
CA PRO A 24 24.06 -2.70 4.96
C PRO A 24 23.60 -3.77 3.98
N ASP A 25 22.65 -4.61 4.42
CA ASP A 25 21.93 -5.63 3.65
C ASP A 25 21.32 -5.05 2.36
N ARG A 26 21.36 -3.72 2.24
CA ARG A 26 20.90 -2.93 1.12
C ARG A 26 21.98 -1.94 0.74
N LEU A 27 22.68 -2.27 -0.35
CA LEU A 27 23.24 -1.23 -1.19
C LEU A 27 22.08 -0.61 -1.97
N ALA A 28 21.95 0.72 -1.93
CA ALA A 28 21.16 1.42 -2.93
C ALA A 28 21.84 1.18 -4.28
N VAL A 29 21.46 0.12 -4.99
CA VAL A 29 21.95 -0.12 -6.35
C VAL A 29 21.01 0.62 -7.28
N HIS A 30 21.56 1.59 -7.98
CA HIS A 30 20.90 2.42 -8.97
C HIS A 30 20.28 1.59 -10.10
N MET A 31 19.07 1.08 -9.91
CA MET A 31 18.23 0.58 -11.00
C MET A 31 16.90 1.33 -10.93
N ALA A 32 16.82 2.43 -11.69
CA ALA A 32 15.57 3.12 -11.91
C ALA A 32 14.59 2.18 -12.63
N LYS A 33 13.32 2.26 -12.25
CA LYS A 33 12.26 1.46 -12.87
C LYS A 33 11.42 2.38 -13.73
N THR A 34 11.18 1.98 -14.96
CA THR A 34 10.29 2.68 -15.88
C THR A 34 9.19 1.74 -16.32
N GLY A 35 8.00 2.26 -16.54
CA GLY A 35 6.90 1.47 -17.06
C GLY A 35 5.82 2.34 -17.66
N THR A 36 4.74 1.69 -18.08
CA THR A 36 3.56 2.38 -18.62
C THR A 36 2.30 1.88 -17.94
N VAL A 37 1.29 2.76 -17.90
CA VAL A 37 -0.09 2.40 -17.57
C VAL A 37 -0.93 2.52 -18.82
N VAL A 38 -1.70 1.47 -19.11
CA VAL A 38 -2.56 1.40 -20.30
C VAL A 38 -3.96 0.96 -19.94
N ASP A 39 -4.94 1.42 -20.72
CA ASP A 39 -6.31 0.93 -20.66
C ASP A 39 -6.34 -0.48 -21.26
N SER A 40 -6.85 -1.46 -20.52
CA SER A 40 -6.78 -2.88 -20.89
C SER A 40 -7.63 -3.22 -22.12
N LYS A 41 -8.69 -2.44 -22.38
CA LYS A 41 -9.60 -2.66 -23.50
C LYS A 41 -9.05 -2.06 -24.79
N THR A 42 -8.48 -0.87 -24.71
CA THR A 42 -8.05 -0.10 -25.89
C THR A 42 -6.55 -0.18 -26.16
N GLY A 43 -5.75 -0.62 -25.17
CA GLY A 43 -4.29 -0.59 -25.21
C GLY A 43 -3.70 0.83 -25.19
N ARG A 44 -4.53 1.87 -25.05
CA ARG A 44 -4.10 3.26 -25.09
C ARG A 44 -3.42 3.65 -23.79
N PRO A 45 -2.38 4.50 -23.83
CA PRO A 45 -1.75 4.99 -22.62
C PRO A 45 -2.69 5.83 -21.76
N MET A 46 -2.53 5.75 -20.45
CA MET A 46 -3.38 6.44 -19.49
C MET A 46 -2.59 7.52 -18.74
N PRO A 47 -2.81 8.81 -19.03
CA PRO A 47 -2.17 9.89 -18.31
C PRO A 47 -2.81 10.14 -16.93
N ASN A 48 -2.06 10.82 -16.05
CA ASN A 48 -2.50 11.22 -14.72
C ASN A 48 -3.01 10.02 -13.89
N VAL A 49 -2.36 8.87 -14.01
CA VAL A 49 -2.55 7.71 -13.15
C VAL A 49 -1.50 7.78 -12.05
N ILE A 50 -1.91 7.66 -10.80
CA ILE A 50 -0.97 7.61 -9.69
C ILE A 50 -0.36 6.20 -9.63
N VAL A 51 0.96 6.10 -9.65
CA VAL A 51 1.70 4.84 -9.54
C VAL A 51 2.36 4.78 -8.17
N ILE A 52 2.08 3.70 -7.44
CA ILE A 52 2.58 3.46 -6.10
C ILE A 52 3.57 2.30 -6.18
N SER A 53 4.81 2.55 -5.75
CA SER A 53 5.81 1.51 -5.58
C SER A 53 6.23 1.39 -4.13
N ALA A 54 6.38 0.15 -3.66
CA ALA A 54 6.89 -0.13 -2.33
C ALA A 54 7.81 -1.34 -2.35
N GLY A 55 8.84 -1.34 -1.51
CA GLY A 55 9.75 -2.46 -1.31
C GLY A 55 9.64 -3.02 0.11
N TRP A 56 9.76 -4.34 0.29
CA TRP A 56 9.74 -5.02 1.58
C TRP A 56 10.85 -6.08 1.65
N ALA A 57 11.27 -6.44 2.86
CA ALA A 57 12.23 -7.53 3.09
C ALA A 57 11.87 -8.28 4.37
N SER A 58 11.68 -9.59 4.28
CA SER A 58 11.44 -10.45 5.44
C SER A 58 12.79 -10.96 5.95
N HIS A 59 13.19 -10.48 7.13
CA HIS A 59 14.39 -10.86 7.89
C HIS A 59 15.73 -10.65 7.15
N GLY A 60 16.59 -9.82 7.71
CA GLY A 60 18.00 -9.82 7.33
C GLY A 60 18.82 -10.81 8.17
N PRO A 61 20.02 -11.20 7.72
CA PRO A 61 20.93 -12.06 8.50
C PRO A 61 21.38 -11.45 9.84
N LEU A 62 22.04 -12.23 10.70
CA LEU A 62 22.67 -11.75 11.93
C LEU A 62 23.53 -10.50 11.63
N LEU A 63 23.32 -9.39 12.36
CA LEU A 63 23.78 -8.01 12.12
C LEU A 63 22.82 -7.09 11.34
N VAL A 64 21.64 -7.57 10.94
CA VAL A 64 20.61 -6.77 10.30
C VAL A 64 19.46 -6.53 11.28
N GLY A 65 18.99 -5.27 11.36
CA GLY A 65 17.85 -4.91 12.19
C GLY A 65 16.59 -5.72 11.84
N PRO A 66 15.63 -5.88 12.77
CA PRO A 66 14.47 -6.75 12.57
C PRO A 66 13.64 -6.30 11.35
N GLY A 67 13.76 -7.03 10.24
CA GLY A 67 12.95 -6.87 9.05
C GLY A 67 11.64 -7.63 9.17
N GLY A 68 10.55 -6.95 9.50
CA GLY A 68 9.19 -7.49 9.42
C GLY A 68 8.57 -7.31 8.02
N TYR A 69 7.26 -7.56 7.89
CA TYR A 69 6.46 -7.24 6.69
C TYR A 69 6.34 -5.72 6.40
N ALA A 70 7.15 -4.89 7.06
CA ALA A 70 7.08 -3.46 6.90
C ALA A 70 7.74 -3.05 5.58
N HIS A 71 7.03 -2.30 4.73
CA HIS A 71 7.63 -1.66 3.58
C HIS A 71 8.74 -0.70 4.02
N LEU A 72 9.90 -0.85 3.40
CA LEU A 72 11.16 -0.18 3.78
C LEU A 72 11.42 1.05 2.91
N TYR A 73 10.80 1.06 1.74
CA TYR A 73 10.84 2.15 0.79
C TYR A 73 9.48 2.26 0.12
N GLN A 74 9.10 3.49 -0.17
CA GLN A 74 7.86 3.77 -0.83
C GLN A 74 8.02 5.02 -1.71
N PHE A 75 7.56 4.94 -2.95
CA PHE A 75 7.58 6.04 -3.90
C PHE A 75 6.21 6.16 -4.56
N VAL A 76 5.72 7.39 -4.69
CA VAL A 76 4.46 7.67 -5.39
C VAL A 76 4.75 8.67 -6.47
N THR A 77 4.39 8.32 -7.70
CA THR A 77 4.56 9.15 -8.89
C THR A 77 3.28 9.18 -9.69
N THR A 78 3.24 9.96 -10.76
CA THR A 78 2.09 10.08 -11.64
C THR A 78 2.53 9.87 -13.09
N THR A 79 1.67 9.24 -13.91
CA THR A 79 1.98 9.03 -15.33
C THR A 79 1.88 10.31 -16.15
N ASP A 80 2.78 10.44 -17.13
CA ASP A 80 2.80 11.52 -18.11
C ASP A 80 1.69 11.40 -19.18
N ALA A 81 1.70 12.30 -20.16
CA ALA A 81 0.75 12.31 -21.27
C ALA A 81 0.76 11.02 -22.12
N GLN A 82 1.87 10.28 -22.11
CA GLN A 82 2.07 9.01 -22.80
C GLN A 82 1.89 7.81 -21.85
N GLY A 83 1.30 8.02 -20.67
CA GLY A 83 1.05 6.99 -19.68
C GLY A 83 2.31 6.41 -19.06
N ARG A 84 3.48 7.04 -19.22
CA ARG A 84 4.76 6.56 -18.71
C ARG A 84 4.98 7.05 -17.29
N TYR A 85 5.66 6.25 -16.49
CA TYR A 85 6.13 6.64 -15.17
C TYR A 85 7.58 6.23 -14.99
N GLU A 86 8.25 6.95 -14.10
CA GLU A 86 9.59 6.64 -13.63
C GLU A 86 9.57 6.57 -12.10
N ILE A 87 10.14 5.49 -11.58
CA ILE A 87 10.49 5.34 -10.18
C ILE A 87 12.01 5.49 -10.13
N PRO A 88 12.53 6.54 -9.47
CA PRO A 88 13.95 6.77 -9.39
C PRO A 88 14.64 5.62 -8.67
N SER A 89 15.98 5.60 -8.75
CA SER A 89 16.84 4.55 -8.23
C SER A 89 16.31 3.92 -6.94
N THR A 90 15.92 2.66 -7.03
CA THR A 90 15.47 1.86 -5.88
C THR A 90 16.64 1.05 -5.31
N TRP A 91 16.34 0.14 -4.38
CA TRP A 91 17.31 -0.78 -3.78
C TRP A 91 17.50 -2.01 -4.68
N SER A 92 18.73 -2.55 -4.74
CA SER A 92 18.95 -3.95 -5.07
C SER A 92 19.48 -4.64 -3.82
N THR A 93 19.14 -5.91 -3.68
CA THR A 93 19.57 -6.73 -2.56
C THR A 93 21.08 -6.92 -2.57
N PHE A 94 21.73 -6.67 -1.45
CA PHE A 94 23.05 -7.24 -1.17
C PHE A 94 22.88 -8.28 -0.07
N GLY A 95 22.40 -9.47 -0.46
CA GLY A 95 22.25 -10.57 0.48
C GLY A 95 23.55 -11.36 0.58
N LEU A 96 24.34 -11.15 1.63
CA LEU A 96 25.24 -12.19 2.12
C LEU A 96 24.37 -13.24 2.83
N ALA A 97 23.76 -14.14 2.06
CA ALA A 97 23.00 -15.25 2.62
C ALA A 97 23.96 -16.19 3.36
N LEU A 98 23.83 -16.26 4.68
CA LEU A 98 24.46 -17.33 5.46
C LEU A 98 23.72 -18.65 5.20
N PRO A 99 24.38 -19.82 5.31
CA PRO A 99 23.71 -21.10 5.27
C PRO A 99 22.53 -21.13 6.26
N GLY A 100 21.33 -21.47 5.78
CA GLY A 100 20.10 -21.51 6.58
C GLY A 100 19.32 -20.18 6.67
N SER A 101 19.79 -19.10 6.03
CA SER A 101 19.01 -17.87 5.86
C SER A 101 18.27 -17.84 4.51
N GLU A 102 16.98 -17.50 4.54
CA GLU A 102 16.17 -17.20 3.35
C GLU A 102 15.68 -15.74 3.41
N PRO A 103 16.55 -14.73 3.21
CA PRO A 103 16.08 -13.35 3.12
C PRO A 103 15.16 -13.24 1.89
N ARG A 104 13.87 -12.94 2.11
CA ARG A 104 12.94 -12.66 1.00
C ARG A 104 12.81 -11.16 0.86
N SER A 105 13.33 -10.61 -0.23
CA SER A 105 13.09 -9.23 -0.63
C SER A 105 12.09 -9.19 -1.77
N GLY A 106 11.11 -8.30 -1.70
CA GLY A 106 10.13 -8.09 -2.76
C GLY A 106 9.87 -6.61 -2.98
N TRP A 107 9.29 -6.31 -4.13
CA TRP A 107 8.77 -4.98 -4.41
C TRP A 107 7.45 -5.09 -5.17
N ILE A 108 6.70 -4.00 -5.19
CA ILE A 108 5.43 -3.87 -5.90
C ILE A 108 5.46 -2.59 -6.73
N ALA A 109 4.71 -2.60 -7.83
CA ALA A 109 4.24 -1.40 -8.49
C ALA A 109 2.78 -1.59 -8.85
N THR A 110 1.92 -0.75 -8.28
CA THR A 110 0.49 -0.74 -8.53
C THR A 110 0.05 0.65 -8.99
N ALA A 111 -1.18 0.75 -9.48
CA ALA A 111 -1.77 1.98 -9.97
C ALA A 111 -3.05 2.32 -9.21
N PHE A 112 -3.22 3.60 -8.90
CA PHE A 112 -4.42 4.18 -8.31
C PHE A 112 -5.06 5.14 -9.31
N LYS A 113 -6.29 4.85 -9.70
CA LYS A 113 -7.14 5.74 -10.49
C LYS A 113 -8.62 5.43 -10.18
N PRO A 114 -9.39 6.39 -9.64
CA PRO A 114 -10.81 6.20 -9.40
C PRO A 114 -11.57 5.72 -10.64
N GLY A 115 -12.49 4.77 -10.43
CA GLY A 115 -13.27 4.14 -11.49
C GLY A 115 -12.51 3.07 -12.30
N TYR A 116 -11.27 2.76 -11.94
CA TYR A 116 -10.45 1.74 -12.58
C TYR A 116 -9.84 0.77 -11.57
N ALA A 117 -9.63 -0.48 -11.99
CA ALA A 117 -8.89 -1.49 -11.25
C ALA A 117 -7.78 -2.10 -12.09
N VAL A 118 -6.72 -2.59 -11.44
CA VAL A 118 -5.61 -3.31 -12.07
C VAL A 118 -6.08 -4.69 -12.52
N VAL A 119 -5.81 -5.03 -13.78
CA VAL A 119 -6.08 -6.36 -14.32
C VAL A 119 -5.28 -7.41 -13.53
N GLY A 120 -5.97 -8.46 -13.09
CA GLY A 120 -5.45 -9.50 -12.21
C GLY A 120 -5.98 -9.39 -10.77
N ASP A 121 -6.42 -8.20 -10.34
CA ASP A 121 -7.01 -8.02 -9.01
C ASP A 121 -8.46 -8.55 -8.95
N GLU A 122 -9.09 -8.83 -10.10
CA GLU A 122 -10.47 -9.34 -10.14
C GLU A 122 -10.68 -10.67 -9.42
N LYS A 123 -9.61 -11.46 -9.29
CA LYS A 123 -9.66 -12.77 -8.62
C LYS A 123 -9.72 -12.64 -7.11
N SER A 124 -9.28 -11.51 -6.55
CA SER A 124 -9.25 -11.26 -5.11
C SER A 124 -10.63 -10.90 -4.55
N TRP A 125 -11.60 -10.51 -5.39
CA TRP A 125 -12.96 -10.16 -4.96
C TRP A 125 -13.77 -11.32 -4.39
N LYS A 126 -13.38 -12.58 -4.67
CA LYS A 126 -14.11 -13.76 -4.18
C LYS A 126 -13.99 -14.01 -2.67
N VAL A 127 -13.23 -13.18 -1.94
CA VAL A 127 -12.86 -13.38 -0.53
C VAL A 127 -13.57 -12.40 0.43
N PHE A 128 -14.70 -11.80 0.03
CA PHE A 128 -15.54 -11.10 1.00
C PHE A 128 -16.28 -12.11 1.87
N HIS A 129 -15.89 -12.21 3.14
CA HIS A 129 -16.56 -13.10 4.08
C HIS A 129 -17.92 -12.54 4.47
N SER A 130 -18.88 -13.43 4.70
CA SER A 130 -20.25 -13.11 5.14
C SER A 130 -20.31 -12.49 6.54
N ASP A 131 -19.25 -12.62 7.32
CA ASP A 131 -19.12 -12.06 8.67
C ASP A 131 -18.70 -10.57 8.69
N GLY A 132 -18.49 -9.95 7.52
CA GLY A 132 -18.08 -8.56 7.41
C GLY A 132 -16.57 -8.32 7.51
N THR A 133 -15.78 -9.36 7.79
CA THR A 133 -14.32 -9.29 7.75
C THR A 133 -13.82 -9.36 6.30
N THR A 134 -12.94 -8.43 5.93
CA THR A 134 -12.32 -8.42 4.59
C THR A 134 -10.90 -8.96 4.65
N MET A 135 -10.68 -10.13 4.05
CA MET A 135 -9.35 -10.58 3.62
C MET A 135 -9.10 -10.21 2.15
N PHE A 136 -9.68 -9.11 1.67
CA PHE A 136 -9.38 -8.63 0.33
C PHE A 136 -7.93 -8.19 0.25
N LYS A 137 -7.16 -8.89 -0.60
CA LYS A 137 -5.74 -8.62 -0.86
C LYS A 137 -5.55 -8.49 -2.37
N PRO A 138 -5.55 -7.26 -2.93
CA PRO A 138 -5.35 -7.08 -4.36
C PRO A 138 -3.96 -7.57 -4.72
N ARG A 139 -3.85 -8.45 -5.71
CA ARG A 139 -2.59 -9.07 -6.10
C ARG A 139 -1.52 -8.02 -6.43
N SER A 140 -1.93 -6.91 -7.04
CA SER A 140 -1.08 -5.79 -7.42
C SER A 140 -0.33 -5.13 -6.25
N VAL A 141 -0.76 -5.32 -4.99
CA VAL A 141 -0.07 -4.76 -3.80
C VAL A 141 0.80 -5.77 -3.05
N PHE A 142 0.89 -7.01 -3.54
CA PHE A 142 1.71 -8.06 -2.92
C PHE A 142 2.73 -8.67 -3.89
N ASP A 143 2.36 -8.78 -5.17
CA ASP A 143 3.17 -9.46 -6.15
C ASP A 143 4.18 -8.52 -6.80
N THR A 144 5.40 -9.03 -6.97
CA THR A 144 6.40 -8.38 -7.81
C THR A 144 5.98 -8.48 -9.28
N PRO A 145 5.82 -7.36 -9.99
CA PRO A 145 5.42 -7.39 -11.39
C PRO A 145 6.55 -7.97 -12.25
N GLY A 146 6.19 -8.52 -13.40
CA GLY A 146 7.16 -8.90 -14.42
C GLY A 146 7.96 -7.68 -14.87
N ALA A 147 9.25 -7.88 -15.14
CA ALA A 147 10.14 -6.82 -15.59
C ALA A 147 11.27 -7.41 -16.44
N SER A 148 11.80 -6.59 -17.35
CA SER A 148 12.99 -6.92 -18.14
C SER A 148 14.08 -5.88 -17.90
N SER A 149 15.34 -6.30 -17.99
CA SER A 149 16.47 -5.38 -17.84
C SER A 149 16.77 -4.70 -19.17
N ARG A 150 16.97 -3.39 -19.13
CA ARG A 150 17.38 -2.57 -20.28
C ARG A 150 18.50 -1.61 -19.86
N GLY A 151 19.73 -2.10 -19.93
CA GLY A 151 20.91 -1.35 -19.46
C GLY A 151 20.84 -1.11 -17.96
N ILE A 152 20.83 0.16 -17.54
CA ILE A 152 20.75 0.55 -16.12
C ILE A 152 19.30 0.67 -15.60
N TYR A 153 18.30 0.41 -16.45
CA TYR A 153 16.89 0.50 -16.10
C TYR A 153 16.25 -0.88 -16.00
N LEU A 154 15.22 -0.98 -15.16
CA LEU A 154 14.24 -2.07 -15.20
C LEU A 154 12.98 -1.58 -15.91
N GLU A 155 12.67 -2.19 -17.05
CA GLU A 155 11.43 -1.95 -17.78
C GLU A 155 10.35 -2.88 -17.22
N VAL A 156 9.45 -2.30 -16.43
CA VAL A 156 8.34 -3.00 -15.78
C VAL A 156 7.26 -3.28 -16.83
N GLU A 157 6.68 -4.48 -16.80
CA GLU A 157 5.54 -4.81 -17.66
C GLU A 157 4.41 -3.78 -17.51
N PRO A 158 3.69 -3.45 -18.61
CA PRO A 158 2.63 -2.46 -18.54
C PRO A 158 1.56 -2.80 -17.50
N ILE A 159 1.27 -1.85 -16.61
CA ILE A 159 0.15 -1.97 -15.67
C ILE A 159 -1.12 -1.72 -16.48
N LYS A 160 -1.97 -2.75 -16.57
CA LYS A 160 -3.23 -2.67 -17.32
C LYS A 160 -4.36 -2.32 -16.36
N LEU A 161 -5.11 -1.27 -16.68
CA LEU A 161 -6.29 -0.86 -15.93
C LEU A 161 -7.56 -1.15 -16.72
N TYR A 162 -8.61 -1.62 -16.06
CA TYR A 162 -9.94 -1.79 -16.64
C TYR A 162 -10.98 -1.03 -15.82
N ARG A 163 -12.16 -0.76 -16.39
CA ARG A 163 -13.30 -0.18 -15.65
C ARG A 163 -14.21 -1.30 -15.12
N PRO A 164 -14.12 -1.67 -13.84
CA PRO A 164 -15.04 -2.64 -13.25
C PRO A 164 -16.41 -2.01 -12.98
N THR A 165 -17.41 -2.87 -12.89
CA THR A 165 -18.64 -2.55 -12.16
C THR A 165 -18.42 -2.98 -10.72
N MET A 166 -18.36 -2.03 -9.78
CA MET A 166 -18.21 -2.28 -8.35
C MET A 166 -19.46 -1.79 -7.60
N THR A 167 -19.74 -2.40 -6.46
CA THR A 167 -20.57 -1.82 -5.40
C THR A 167 -19.77 -0.82 -4.56
N LEU A 168 -20.44 -0.01 -3.72
CA LEU A 168 -19.75 0.93 -2.82
C LEU A 168 -18.74 0.20 -1.92
N LYS A 169 -19.14 -0.94 -1.36
CA LYS A 169 -18.29 -1.78 -0.51
C LYS A 169 -17.03 -2.24 -1.25
N GLU A 170 -17.18 -2.78 -2.45
CA GLU A 170 -16.06 -3.23 -3.26
C GLU A 170 -15.12 -2.08 -3.61
N ALA A 171 -15.67 -0.92 -4.02
CA ALA A 171 -14.88 0.26 -4.31
C ALA A 171 -14.11 0.75 -3.07
N ALA A 172 -14.78 0.92 -1.94
CA ALA A 172 -14.18 1.36 -0.69
C ALA A 172 -13.01 0.46 -0.28
N VAL A 173 -13.24 -0.86 -0.26
CA VAL A 173 -12.23 -1.85 0.13
C VAL A 173 -11.06 -1.87 -0.84
N TYR A 174 -11.32 -1.81 -2.15
CA TYR A 174 -10.27 -1.84 -3.15
C TYR A 174 -9.37 -0.62 -3.12
N TYR A 175 -9.97 0.56 -3.28
CA TYR A 175 -9.21 1.80 -3.26
C TYR A 175 -8.54 2.00 -1.91
N GLY A 176 -9.17 1.57 -0.82
CA GLY A 176 -8.58 1.54 0.52
C GLY A 176 -7.35 0.64 0.63
N ALA A 177 -7.39 -0.57 0.06
CA ALA A 177 -6.25 -1.48 0.02
C ALA A 177 -5.10 -0.96 -0.87
N ILE A 178 -5.41 -0.43 -2.06
CA ILE A 178 -4.41 0.19 -2.95
C ILE A 178 -3.76 1.41 -2.26
N LYS A 179 -4.57 2.26 -1.61
CA LYS A 179 -4.10 3.37 -0.77
C LYS A 179 -3.17 2.89 0.35
N GLY A 180 -3.47 1.75 0.96
CA GLY A 180 -2.65 1.13 2.00
C GLY A 180 -1.22 0.84 1.54
N ALA A 181 -1.02 0.44 0.28
CA ALA A 181 0.31 0.28 -0.32
C ALA A 181 1.10 1.61 -0.35
N ALA A 182 0.38 2.74 -0.43
CA ALA A 182 0.97 4.06 -0.39
C ALA A 182 1.25 4.58 1.04
N ARG A 183 1.03 3.78 2.09
CA ARG A 183 1.25 4.13 3.51
C ARG A 183 1.06 5.63 3.76
N LEU A 184 -0.14 6.11 3.44
CA LEU A 184 -0.46 7.51 3.68
C LEU A 184 -0.34 7.71 5.19
N GLY A 185 0.63 8.54 5.62
CA GLY A 185 0.60 9.03 6.99
C GLY A 185 -0.75 9.71 7.24
N LEU A 186 -1.12 9.93 8.50
CA LEU A 186 -2.37 10.61 8.85
C LEU A 186 -2.47 11.98 8.15
N LEU A 187 -1.34 12.68 8.04
CA LEU A 187 -1.20 13.96 7.34
C LEU A 187 -0.02 13.88 6.34
N PRO A 188 -0.25 13.41 5.10
CA PRO A 188 0.79 13.35 4.09
C PRO A 188 1.13 14.76 3.61
N THR A 189 2.41 15.06 3.47
CA THR A 189 2.91 16.33 2.88
C THR A 189 3.28 16.19 1.40
N ASP A 190 3.35 14.96 0.89
CA ASP A 190 3.64 14.65 -0.51
C ASP A 190 2.38 14.88 -1.37
N THR A 191 2.51 15.69 -2.43
CA THR A 191 1.42 16.06 -3.32
C THR A 191 0.71 14.86 -3.96
N ASN A 192 1.45 13.82 -4.36
CA ASN A 192 0.85 12.62 -4.95
C ASN A 192 0.08 11.82 -3.89
N LYS A 193 0.59 11.76 -2.66
CA LYS A 193 -0.10 11.14 -1.53
C LYS A 193 -1.39 11.88 -1.15
N ILE A 194 -1.37 13.22 -1.17
CA ILE A 194 -2.56 14.06 -1.01
C ILE A 194 -3.55 13.79 -2.15
N ALA A 195 -3.07 13.69 -3.39
CA ALA A 195 -3.90 13.41 -4.56
C ALA A 195 -4.61 12.04 -4.47
N ILE A 196 -3.97 10.99 -3.93
CA ILE A 196 -4.65 9.69 -3.68
C ILE A 196 -5.86 9.89 -2.78
N ARG A 197 -5.69 10.66 -1.69
CA ARG A 197 -6.78 10.94 -0.74
C ARG A 197 -7.91 11.72 -1.41
N GLN A 198 -7.56 12.83 -2.05
CA GLN A 198 -8.50 13.71 -2.77
C GLN A 198 -9.31 12.93 -3.82
N GLN A 199 -8.63 12.15 -4.67
CA GLN A 199 -9.26 11.37 -5.73
C GLN A 199 -10.18 10.26 -5.18
N GLY A 200 -9.80 9.63 -4.06
CA GLY A 200 -10.68 8.65 -3.41
C GLY A 200 -11.88 9.30 -2.72
N TYR A 201 -11.70 10.49 -2.13
CA TYR A 201 -12.79 11.30 -1.58
C TYR A 201 -13.82 11.66 -2.66
N GLU A 202 -13.35 12.21 -3.79
CA GLU A 202 -14.19 12.62 -4.92
C GLU A 202 -15.01 11.46 -5.51
N LEU A 203 -14.53 10.22 -5.37
CA LEU A 203 -15.26 9.03 -5.78
C LEU A 203 -16.27 8.56 -4.72
N LEU A 204 -15.82 8.40 -3.47
CA LEU A 204 -16.58 7.68 -2.45
C LEU A 204 -17.56 8.57 -1.69
N ALA A 205 -17.22 9.85 -1.44
CA ALA A 205 -18.06 10.76 -0.68
C ALA A 205 -19.41 11.01 -1.36
N PRO A 206 -19.49 11.32 -2.67
CA PRO A 206 -20.79 11.47 -3.34
C PRO A 206 -21.63 10.20 -3.29
N TRP A 207 -20.99 9.03 -3.38
CA TRP A 207 -21.69 7.76 -3.40
C TRP A 207 -22.32 7.42 -2.05
N VAL A 208 -21.58 7.58 -0.94
CA VAL A 208 -22.12 7.33 0.40
C VAL A 208 -23.19 8.36 0.78
N CYS A 209 -23.00 9.63 0.39
CA CYS A 209 -23.96 10.69 0.66
C CYS A 209 -25.25 10.59 -0.17
N ALA A 210 -25.26 9.80 -1.24
CA ALA A 210 -26.45 9.54 -2.05
C ALA A 210 -27.29 8.34 -1.56
N LEU A 211 -26.82 7.58 -0.57
CA LEU A 211 -27.58 6.48 0.01
C LEU A 211 -28.72 6.98 0.91
N ASP A 212 -29.72 6.14 1.15
CA ASP A 212 -30.68 6.40 2.22
C ASP A 212 -29.93 6.53 3.55
N VAL A 213 -30.28 7.55 4.35
CA VAL A 213 -29.55 7.91 5.57
C VAL A 213 -29.50 6.78 6.60
N ASN A 214 -30.47 5.85 6.57
CA ASN A 214 -30.53 4.70 7.47
C ASN A 214 -29.91 3.43 6.87
N THR A 215 -29.37 3.48 5.65
CA THR A 215 -28.63 2.36 5.07
C THR A 215 -27.46 2.01 5.99
N GLU A 216 -27.39 0.75 6.41
CA GLU A 216 -26.30 0.27 7.26
C GLU A 216 -25.08 -0.11 6.41
N LEU A 217 -23.92 0.39 6.83
CA LEU A 217 -22.61 0.07 6.27
C LEU A 217 -21.84 -0.78 7.27
N ASP A 218 -21.17 -1.82 6.78
CA ASP A 218 -20.25 -2.59 7.63
C ASP A 218 -18.99 -1.79 7.98
N TYR A 219 -18.35 -2.22 9.07
CA TYR A 219 -17.10 -1.63 9.56
C TYR A 219 -16.05 -1.42 8.47
N SER A 220 -15.79 -2.43 7.65
CA SER A 220 -14.75 -2.38 6.62
C SER A 220 -15.05 -1.28 5.60
N THR A 221 -16.29 -1.24 5.10
CA THR A 221 -16.74 -0.20 4.16
C THR A 221 -16.57 1.19 4.76
N MET A 222 -17.04 1.38 6.00
CA MET A 222 -16.91 2.65 6.71
C MET A 222 -15.45 3.05 6.91
N ALA A 223 -14.60 2.17 7.46
CA ALA A 223 -13.22 2.49 7.81
C ALA A 223 -12.38 2.85 6.57
N PHE A 224 -12.63 2.19 5.44
CA PHE A 224 -11.94 2.53 4.20
C PHE A 224 -12.40 3.88 3.63
N ILE A 225 -13.71 4.17 3.68
CA ILE A 225 -14.30 5.46 3.29
C ILE A 225 -13.77 6.60 4.17
N GLU A 226 -13.76 6.42 5.49
CA GLU A 226 -13.22 7.35 6.48
C GLU A 226 -11.75 7.68 6.19
N GLY A 227 -10.94 6.68 5.83
CA GLY A 227 -9.54 6.92 5.51
C GLY A 227 -9.31 7.76 4.24
N PHE A 228 -10.35 8.12 3.49
CA PHE A 228 -10.32 9.09 2.40
C PHE A 228 -10.89 10.46 2.78
N ALA A 229 -11.40 10.63 4.00
CA ALA A 229 -11.92 11.91 4.47
C ALA A 229 -10.87 13.03 4.35
N GLU A 230 -11.34 14.26 4.13
CA GLU A 230 -10.51 15.46 3.99
C GLU A 230 -9.55 15.62 5.17
N ASN A 231 -10.08 15.45 6.39
CA ASN A 231 -9.30 15.31 7.63
C ASN A 231 -9.65 14.00 8.34
N VAL A 232 -8.77 13.01 8.26
CA VAL A 232 -8.98 11.69 8.85
C VAL A 232 -9.07 11.74 10.38
N LEU A 233 -8.33 12.64 11.05
CA LEU A 233 -8.35 12.73 12.51
C LEU A 233 -9.69 13.26 13.02
N ASP A 234 -10.20 14.31 12.38
CA ASP A 234 -11.50 14.90 12.72
C ASP A 234 -12.62 13.92 12.36
N ALA A 235 -12.49 13.19 11.25
CA ALA A 235 -13.42 12.15 10.84
C ALA A 235 -13.55 11.04 11.90
N SER A 236 -12.42 10.52 12.42
CA SER A 236 -12.43 9.50 13.47
C SER A 236 -13.08 9.99 14.77
N ALA A 237 -12.85 11.25 15.14
CA ALA A 237 -13.46 11.84 16.33
C ALA A 237 -14.98 12.01 16.14
N LEU A 238 -15.38 12.58 14.99
CA LEU A 238 -16.79 12.81 14.65
C LEU A 238 -17.58 11.50 14.56
N LEU A 239 -16.98 10.42 14.06
CA LEU A 239 -17.63 9.11 14.01
C LEU A 239 -17.96 8.60 15.42
N LYS A 240 -17.03 8.74 16.38
CA LYS A 240 -17.25 8.34 17.77
C LYS A 240 -18.38 9.13 18.43
N ASP A 241 -18.54 10.40 18.07
CA ASP A 241 -19.61 11.24 18.59
C ASP A 241 -20.98 10.89 17.98
N LEU A 242 -21.01 10.53 16.69
CA LEU A 242 -22.23 10.19 15.97
C LEU A 242 -22.72 8.75 16.20
N GLU A 243 -21.81 7.81 16.42
CA GLU A 243 -22.09 6.37 16.54
C GLU A 243 -21.35 5.73 17.74
N PRO A 244 -21.51 6.25 18.97
CA PRO A 244 -20.67 5.91 20.13
C PRO A 244 -20.73 4.43 20.55
N GLU A 245 -21.88 3.78 20.37
CA GLU A 245 -22.03 2.34 20.67
C GLU A 245 -21.26 1.49 19.66
N GLN A 246 -21.40 1.80 18.37
CA GLN A 246 -20.78 1.05 17.29
C GLN A 246 -19.27 1.26 17.26
N SER A 247 -18.79 2.47 17.57
CA SER A 247 -17.35 2.78 17.62
C SER A 247 -16.59 2.14 18.78
N ARG A 248 -17.30 1.55 19.77
CA ARG A 248 -16.69 0.79 20.87
C ARG A 248 -16.56 -0.70 20.57
N LEU A 249 -17.30 -1.20 19.58
CA LEU A 249 -17.25 -2.60 19.18
C LEU A 249 -15.96 -2.88 18.42
N GLU A 250 -15.41 -4.06 18.64
CA GLU A 250 -14.26 -4.55 17.91
C GLU A 250 -14.65 -4.93 16.47
N PRO A 251 -13.72 -4.89 15.49
CA PRO A 251 -14.04 -5.19 14.10
C PRO A 251 -14.70 -6.56 13.85
N TYR A 252 -14.36 -7.56 14.66
CA TYR A 252 -14.94 -8.92 14.55
C TYR A 252 -16.39 -8.99 15.03
N GLU A 253 -16.88 -7.99 15.77
CA GLU A 253 -18.28 -7.85 16.17
C GLU A 253 -19.14 -7.25 15.05
N ASN A 254 -18.52 -6.89 13.91
CA ASN A 254 -19.15 -6.37 12.70
C ASN A 254 -20.10 -5.18 12.95
N PRO A 255 -19.61 -4.08 13.58
CA PRO A 255 -20.43 -2.91 13.84
C PRO A 255 -21.02 -2.34 12.55
N LYS A 256 -22.22 -1.76 12.68
CA LYS A 256 -23.00 -1.19 11.58
C LYS A 256 -23.11 0.31 11.76
N PHE A 257 -22.77 1.06 10.71
CA PHE A 257 -22.77 2.52 10.74
C PHE A 257 -23.80 3.05 9.75
N ARG A 258 -24.58 4.04 10.15
CA ARG A 258 -25.59 4.63 9.26
C ARG A 258 -24.92 5.47 8.17
N ALA A 259 -25.33 5.30 6.91
CA ALA A 259 -24.77 6.04 5.79
C ALA A 259 -24.85 7.56 5.96
N GLY A 260 -25.92 8.07 6.57
CA GLY A 260 -26.04 9.50 6.89
C GLY A 260 -24.95 10.01 7.85
N ASN A 261 -24.55 9.19 8.82
CA ASN A 261 -23.46 9.50 9.75
C ASN A 261 -22.10 9.37 9.07
N VAL A 262 -21.88 8.32 8.27
CA VAL A 262 -20.63 8.16 7.49
C VAL A 262 -20.47 9.30 6.48
N CYS A 263 -21.54 9.75 5.84
CA CYS A 263 -21.52 10.93 4.96
C CYS A 263 -21.07 12.18 5.72
N LYS A 264 -21.63 12.45 6.92
CA LYS A 264 -21.16 13.55 7.78
C LYS A 264 -19.69 13.40 8.14
N VAL A 265 -19.24 12.20 8.50
CA VAL A 265 -17.85 11.91 8.86
C VAL A 265 -16.90 12.27 7.72
N VAL A 266 -17.14 11.79 6.50
CA VAL A 266 -16.22 12.08 5.38
C VAL A 266 -16.28 13.52 4.91
N THR A 267 -17.41 14.19 5.08
CA THR A 267 -17.64 15.59 4.67
C THR A 267 -17.36 16.60 5.78
N ASN A 268 -16.72 16.16 6.87
CA ASN A 268 -16.37 16.99 8.03
C ASN A 268 -17.60 17.74 8.61
N GLY A 269 -18.68 16.99 8.85
CA GLY A 269 -19.92 17.46 9.45
C GLY A 269 -20.96 18.04 8.48
N ARG A 270 -20.57 18.34 7.23
CA ARG A 270 -21.47 18.99 6.25
C ARG A 270 -22.66 18.12 5.85
N GLY A 271 -22.48 16.80 5.78
CA GLY A 271 -23.50 15.86 5.31
C GLY A 271 -23.75 15.93 3.80
N VAL A 272 -22.90 16.65 3.07
CA VAL A 272 -22.88 16.77 1.61
C VAL A 272 -21.42 16.95 1.14
N PRO A 273 -21.01 16.38 -0.02
CA PRO A 273 -19.67 16.51 -0.56
C PRO A 273 -19.24 17.98 -0.81
#